data_AF-A0A9P9S1Q9-F1
#
_entry.id   AF-A0A9P9S1Q9-F1
#
_cell.length_a   1.000
_cell.length_b   1.000
_cell.length_c   1.000
_cell.angle_alpha   90.00
_cell.angle_beta   90.00
_cell.angle_gamma   90.00
#
_symmetry.space_group_name_H-M   'P 1'
#
loop_
_entity.id
_entity.type
_entity.pdbx_description
1 polymer ?
#
loop_
_entity_poly.entity_id
_entity_poly.type
_entity_poly.pdbx_seq_one_letter_code
_entity_poly.pdbx_strand_id
1 'polypeptide(L)' 'VDFCNVTLTHTHPGKNDTLRTQIWLPLNPKWNSRKLMAGGGGWSAGFESSASSMYGAVADGYATSTVDGGI' A
#
# COMPACT_ATOMS: atom_id res chain seq x y z
N VAL A 1 -6.29 14.27 4.69
CA VAL A 1 -6.97 13.24 3.88
C VAL A 1 -7.47 12.19 4.85
N ASP A 2 -8.76 11.87 4.78
CA ASP A 2 -9.33 10.84 5.64
C ASP A 2 -9.33 9.53 4.87
N PHE A 3 -8.70 8.50 5.44
CA PHE A 3 -8.60 7.19 4.81
C PHE A 3 -8.61 6.08 5.85
N CYS A 4 -9.04 4.90 5.44
CA CYS A 4 -8.94 3.68 6.23
C CYS A 4 -7.61 2.98 5.90
N ASN A 5 -6.78 2.74 6.91
CA ASN A 5 -5.55 1.95 6.77
C ASN A 5 -5.83 0.49 7.16
N VAL A 6 -5.72 -0.41 6.19
CA VAL A 6 -5.85 -1.85 6.38
C VAL A 6 -4.49 -2.48 6.14
N THR A 7 -4.00 -3.28 7.08
CA THR A 7 -2.78 -4.06 6.92
C THR A 7 -3.11 -5.54 6.96
N LEU A 8 -2.68 -6.26 5.92
CA LEU A 8 -2.91 -7.70 5.74
C LEU A 8 -1.57 -8.42 5.87
N THR A 9 -1.57 -9.58 6.54
CA THR A 9 -0.42 -10.49 6.55
C THR A 9 -0.75 -11.70 5.69
N HIS A 10 0.12 -12.05 4.75
CA HIS A 10 -0.07 -13.20 3.86
C HIS A 10 1.27 -13.87 3.49
N THR A 11 1.19 -15.04 2.86
CA THR A 11 2.34 -15.89 2.53
C THR A 11 2.18 -16.42 1.11
N HIS A 12 3.27 -16.67 0.40
CA HIS A 12 3.20 -17.46 -0.82
C HIS A 12 3.24 -18.96 -0.50
N PRO A 13 2.39 -19.78 -1.15
CA PRO A 13 2.44 -21.22 -0.99
C PRO A 13 3.84 -21.79 -1.26
N GLY A 14 4.41 -22.50 -0.28
CA GLY A 14 5.71 -23.17 -0.41
C GLY A 14 6.95 -22.27 -0.34
N LYS A 15 6.82 -20.96 -0.09
CA LYS A 15 7.96 -20.04 0.03
C LYS A 15 8.45 -19.78 1.45
N ASN A 16 7.70 -20.25 2.46
CA ASN A 16 7.96 -20.00 3.88
C ASN A 16 8.31 -18.52 4.17
N ASP A 17 7.60 -17.62 3.50
CA ASP A 17 7.71 -16.18 3.65
C ASP A 17 6.51 -15.63 4.42
N THR A 18 6.64 -14.42 4.95
CA THR A 18 5.55 -13.68 5.57
C THR A 18 5.65 -12.25 5.09
N LEU A 19 4.57 -11.78 4.47
CA LEU A 19 4.50 -10.50 3.79
C LEU A 19 3.43 -9.66 4.46
N ARG A 20 3.68 -8.36 4.59
CA ARG A 20 2.68 -7.40 5.04
C ARG A 20 2.33 -6.48 3.87
N THR A 21 1.05 -6.43 3.53
CA THR A 21 0.52 -5.50 2.54
C THR A 21 -0.33 -4.45 3.23
N GLN A 22 0.03 -3.19 3.06
CA GLN A 22 -0.73 -2.06 3.54
C GLN A 22 -1.60 -1.49 2.42
N ILE A 23 -2.85 -1.19 2.72
CA ILE A 23 -3.85 -0.66 1.80
C ILE A 23 -4.50 0.56 2.45
N TRP A 24 -4.48 1.71 1.76
CA TRP A 24 -5.20 2.91 2.17
C TRP A 24 -6.41 3.11 1.27
N LEU A 25 -7.59 3.11 1.89
CA LEU A 25 -8.87 3.30 1.22
C LEU A 25 -9.37 4.72 1.48
N PRO A 26 -9.53 5.58 0.45
CA PRO A 26 -9.92 6.96 0.64
C PRO A 26 -11.37 7.05 1.10
N LEU A 27 -11.59 7.78 2.19
CA LEU A 27 -12.92 8.11 2.73
C LEU A 27 -13.33 9.53 2.32
N ASN A 28 -12.37 10.45 2.39
CA ASN A 28 -12.50 11.82 1.90
C ASN A 28 -11.15 12.32 1.32
N PRO A 29 -11.04 12.50 -0.01
CA PRO A 29 -12.12 12.45 -1.01
C PRO A 29 -12.69 11.04 -1.23
N LYS A 30 -13.83 10.93 -1.90
CA LYS A 30 -14.42 9.62 -2.24
C LYS A 30 -13.51 8.86 -3.21
N TRP A 31 -13.54 7.54 -3.11
CA TRP A 31 -12.83 6.67 -4.05
C TRP A 31 -13.25 6.96 -5.50
N ASN A 32 -12.26 7.20 -6.36
CA ASN A 32 -12.42 7.53 -7.78
C ASN A 32 -12.50 6.27 -8.68
N SER A 33 -12.75 5.10 -8.09
CA SER A 33 -12.77 3.79 -8.76
C SER A 33 -11.43 3.35 -9.36
N ARG A 34 -10.31 3.96 -8.96
CA ARG A 34 -8.96 3.57 -9.41
C ARG A 34 -8.10 3.08 -8.26
N LYS A 35 -7.22 2.13 -8.57
CA LYS A 35 -6.24 1.59 -7.64
C LYS A 35 -4.83 1.91 -8.13
N LEU A 36 -3.94 2.27 -7.21
CA LEU A 36 -2.51 2.45 -7.47
C LEU A 36 -1.69 1.61 -6.49
N MET A 37 -0.71 0.85 -6.97
CA MET A 37 0.25 0.18 -6.09
C MET A 37 1.56 0.96 -6.11
N ALA A 38 1.99 1.43 -4.95
CA ALA A 38 3.24 2.14 -4.78
C ALA A 38 4.36 1.13 -4.54
N GLY A 39 5.44 1.25 -5.31
CA GLY A 39 6.64 0.43 -5.19
C GLY A 39 7.64 1.00 -4.18
N GLY A 40 8.72 0.25 -3.99
CA GLY A 40 9.89 0.65 -3.23
C GLY A 40 10.98 1.32 -4.06
N GLY A 41 12.20 1.37 -3.51
CA GLY A 41 13.38 1.90 -4.18
C GLY A 41 14.68 1.42 -3.53
N GLY A 42 15.71 1.16 -4.35
CA GLY A 42 16.98 0.61 -3.87
C GLY A 42 16.80 -0.78 -3.25
N TRP A 43 17.30 -0.96 -2.02
CA TRP A 43 17.14 -2.18 -1.22
C TRP A 43 15.93 -2.16 -0.28
N SER A 44 15.13 -1.10 -0.32
CA SER A 44 13.88 -1.01 0.46
C SER A 44 12.70 -1.37 -0.44
N ALA A 45 11.87 -2.29 0.03
CA ALA A 45 10.60 -2.62 -0.60
C ALA A 45 9.58 -1.50 -0.34
N GLY A 46 8.32 -1.84 -0.08
CA GLY A 46 7.26 -0.88 0.16
C GLY A 46 7.36 -0.10 1.48
N PHE A 47 6.20 0.32 1.99
CA PHE A 47 6.02 1.04 3.27
C PHE A 47 6.61 2.45 3.25
N GLU A 48 7.62 2.75 4.07
CA GLU A 48 8.18 4.08 4.26
C GLU A 48 8.72 4.65 2.94
N SER A 49 9.34 3.80 2.10
CA SER A 49 9.77 4.16 0.74
C SER A 49 8.61 4.45 -0.22
N SER A 50 7.41 3.96 0.07
CA SER A 50 6.19 4.19 -0.72
C SER A 50 5.30 5.31 -0.16
N ALA A 51 5.54 5.79 1.06
CA ALA A 51 4.58 6.60 1.82
C ALA A 51 4.20 7.91 1.10
N SER A 52 5.16 8.58 0.45
CA SER A 52 4.92 9.82 -0.30
C SER A 52 4.02 9.58 -1.51
N SER A 53 4.26 8.51 -2.27
CA SER A 53 3.45 8.10 -3.42
C SER A 53 2.04 7.70 -2.98
N MET A 54 1.92 6.94 -1.89
CA MET A 54 0.63 6.55 -1.33
C MET A 54 -0.18 7.76 -0.87
N TYR A 55 0.45 8.72 -0.19
CA TYR A 55 -0.22 9.93 0.28
C TYR A 55 -0.78 10.75 -0.88
N GLY A 56 0.00 10.95 -1.95
CA GLY A 56 -0.49 11.61 -3.16
C GLY A 56 -1.65 10.86 -3.80
N ALA A 57 -1.53 9.55 -3.95
CA ALA A 57 -2.57 8.72 -4.56
C ALA A 57 -3.90 8.78 -3.78
N VAL A 58 -3.85 8.65 -2.45
CA VAL A 58 -5.07 8.71 -1.62
C VAL A 58 -5.68 10.12 -1.60
N ALA A 59 -4.84 11.17 -1.66
CA ALA A 59 -5.30 12.55 -1.80
C ALA A 59 -6.05 12.81 -3.13
N ASP A 60 -5.68 12.10 -4.19
CA ASP A 60 -6.36 12.14 -5.50
C ASP A 60 -7.56 11.17 -5.59
N GLY A 61 -7.91 10.51 -4.49
CA GLY A 61 -9.04 9.58 -4.39
C GLY A 61 -8.76 8.17 -4.90
N TYR A 62 -7.50 7.78 -5.11
CA TYR A 62 -7.16 6.39 -5.42
C TYR A 62 -7.21 5.54 -4.14
N ALA A 63 -7.64 4.28 -4.29
CA ALA A 63 -7.25 3.25 -3.34
C ALA A 63 -5.77 2.93 -3.58
N THR A 64 -4.92 3.01 -2.57
CA THR A 64 -3.48 2.79 -2.74
C THR A 64 -2.97 1.63 -1.88
N SER A 65 -1.93 0.95 -2.34
CA SER A 65 -1.36 -0.21 -1.63
C SER A 65 0.15 -0.30 -1.79
N THR A 66 0.81 -0.95 -0.83
CA THR A 66 2.24 -1.25 -0.85
C THR A 66 2.52 -2.57 -0.11
N VAL A 67 3.66 -3.21 -0.36
CA VAL A 67 4.07 -4.47 0.29
C VAL A 67 5.50 -4.38 0.79
N ASP A 68 5.76 -4.87 2.00
CA ASP A 68 7.09 -4.87 2.62
C ASP A 68 8.10 -5.81 1.93
N GLY A 69 7.67 -6.62 0.96
CA GLY A 69 8.54 -7.58 0.28
C GLY A 69 9.06 -8.71 1.19
N GLY A 70 8.54 -8.83 2.41
CA GLY A 70 8.88 -9.89 3.36
C GLY A 70 10.11 -9.59 4.21
N ILE A 71 10.46 -8.31 4.33
CA ILE A 71 11.55 -7.78 5.18
C ILE A 71 11.03 -6.92 6.33
#